data_AF-A0ABD6IF48-F1
#
_entry.id   AF-A0ABD6IF48-F1
#
_cell.length_a   1.000
_cell.length_b   1.000
_cell.length_c   1.000
_cell.angle_alpha   90.00
_cell.angle_beta   90.00
_cell.angle_gamma   90.00
#
_symmetry.space_group_name_H-M   'P 1'
#
loop_
_entity.id
_entity.type
_entity.pdbx_description
1 polymer ?
#
loop_
_entity_poly.entity_id
_entity_poly.type
_entity_poly.pdbx_seq_one_letter_code
_entity_poly.pdbx_strand_id
1 'polypeptide(L)'
;MSGSAAGRAFIGSFTSAGGPGIVVADIDPDTGALTWAGAVRSVADPSYLAVGHGEAGPVLYAVSETVAGAVAAYDVTGAVPRPLGAPVPVGGDEPTHLALAQGHLLTANYGSGSVSVLPLTAEGRPLPPSAVLRHEGSGPHPERQRSPHAHQIVPDPTGRWVLAVDLGTDSVRICALDERTGALRPHGATALPPGTGPRHLAFHPRGDHAYVLGELRPTVTVCRWDAATGVLRTVGETPLLPAGADVPVQPSAPVVAPDGRFLWAAVRGTDTVAVLALDATGDLAEPVTAVPCGGRWPRDLALDPAGRHLYAANERSGEVTWLDLDPATGVPRPAGSLPVPAASGVAFG
;
A
#
# COMPACT_ATOMS: atom_id res chain seq x y z
N MET A 1 -10.38 -34.64 9.49
CA MET A 1 -9.52 -33.51 9.87
C MET A 1 -8.67 -33.18 8.67
N SER A 2 -9.23 -32.44 7.71
CA SER A 2 -8.46 -31.86 6.61
C SER A 2 -7.75 -30.64 7.17
N GLY A 3 -6.43 -30.71 7.31
CA GLY A 3 -5.63 -29.55 7.70
C GLY A 3 -5.90 -28.42 6.72
N SER A 4 -6.48 -27.33 7.24
CA SER A 4 -6.43 -26.03 6.56
C SER A 4 -4.96 -25.77 6.26
N ALA A 5 -4.59 -25.55 5.01
CA ALA A 5 -3.25 -25.09 4.69
C ALA A 5 -3.00 -23.83 5.53
N ALA A 6 -1.91 -23.81 6.31
CA ALA A 6 -1.51 -22.61 7.03
C ALA A 6 -1.29 -21.50 5.98
N GLY A 7 -1.88 -20.32 6.23
CA GLY A 7 -1.67 -19.16 5.36
C GLY A 7 -0.21 -18.71 5.41
N ARG A 8 0.28 -18.03 4.38
CA ARG A 8 1.62 -17.44 4.38
C ARG A 8 1.55 -15.93 4.29
N ALA A 9 2.47 -15.27 4.99
CA ALA A 9 2.76 -13.86 4.88
C ALA A 9 4.14 -13.67 4.26
N PHE A 10 4.25 -12.66 3.40
CA PHE A 10 5.50 -12.16 2.86
C PHE A 10 5.73 -10.77 3.41
N ILE A 11 6.91 -10.51 3.98
CA ILE A 11 7.22 -9.26 4.65
C ILE A 11 8.37 -8.59 3.92
N GLY A 12 8.11 -7.40 3.38
CA GLY A 12 9.11 -6.56 2.74
C GLY A 12 9.99 -5.87 3.77
N SER A 13 11.22 -5.54 3.39
CA SER A 13 12.12 -4.75 4.25
C SER A 13 13.14 -3.94 3.46
N PHE A 14 13.61 -2.84 4.05
CA PHE A 14 14.72 -2.06 3.50
C PHE A 14 16.06 -2.75 3.82
N THR A 15 16.63 -3.43 2.84
CA THR A 15 17.96 -4.05 2.94
C THR A 15 19.08 -3.04 3.19
N SER A 16 18.94 -1.81 2.69
CA SER A 16 19.82 -0.68 2.95
C SER A 16 19.83 -0.25 4.42
N ALA A 17 18.76 -0.55 5.17
CA ALA A 17 18.64 -0.32 6.61
C ALA A 17 18.87 -1.62 7.43
N GLY A 18 19.49 -2.64 6.84
CA GLY A 18 19.81 -3.90 7.52
C GLY A 18 18.72 -4.98 7.43
N GLY A 19 17.66 -4.73 6.66
CA GLY A 19 16.59 -5.69 6.44
C GLY A 19 17.02 -7.00 5.77
N PRO A 20 16.31 -8.12 6.05
CA PRO A 20 16.59 -9.44 5.50
C PRO A 20 16.08 -9.63 4.06
N GLY A 21 15.53 -8.60 3.40
CA GLY A 21 14.90 -8.72 2.08
C GLY A 21 13.43 -9.08 2.21
N ILE A 22 12.98 -10.14 1.55
CA ILE A 22 11.61 -10.65 1.67
C ILE A 22 11.61 -11.78 2.69
N VAL A 23 10.98 -11.60 3.85
CA VAL A 23 10.76 -12.67 4.83
C VAL A 23 9.51 -13.44 4.45
N VAL A 24 9.54 -14.76 4.63
CA VAL A 24 8.38 -15.65 4.57
C VAL A 24 8.03 -16.04 5.99
N ALA A 25 6.77 -15.88 6.35
CA ALA A 25 6.23 -16.31 7.63
C ALA A 25 4.99 -17.19 7.44
N ASP A 26 4.87 -18.22 8.27
CA ASP A 26 3.64 -18.99 8.42
C ASP A 26 2.67 -18.22 9.33
N ILE A 27 1.39 -18.27 8.99
CA ILE A 27 0.31 -17.62 9.76
C ILE A 27 -0.47 -18.71 10.49
N ASP A 28 -0.54 -18.57 11.81
CA ASP A 28 -1.50 -19.33 12.60
C ASP A 28 -2.93 -18.86 12.26
N PRO A 29 -3.80 -19.74 11.74
CA PRO A 29 -5.09 -19.33 11.20
C PRO A 29 -6.10 -18.92 12.27
N ASP A 30 -5.86 -19.16 13.55
CA ASP A 30 -6.77 -18.82 14.62
C ASP A 30 -6.37 -17.53 15.33
N THR A 31 -5.06 -17.32 15.49
CA THR A 31 -4.49 -16.21 16.27
C THR A 31 -3.84 -15.13 15.41
N GLY A 32 -3.63 -15.38 14.12
CA GLY A 32 -2.89 -14.49 13.22
C GLY A 32 -1.39 -14.44 13.51
N ALA A 33 -0.88 -15.24 14.45
CA ALA A 33 0.52 -15.21 14.84
C ALA A 33 1.45 -15.58 13.68
N LEU A 34 2.54 -14.81 13.55
CA LEU A 34 3.55 -15.02 12.50
C LEU A 34 4.72 -15.85 13.04
N THR A 35 5.09 -16.89 12.30
CA THR A 35 6.30 -17.67 12.56
C THR A 35 7.27 -17.55 11.39
N TRP A 36 8.50 -17.13 11.65
CA TRP A 36 9.53 -17.02 10.60
C TRP A 36 9.80 -18.38 9.95
N ALA A 37 9.62 -18.48 8.64
CA ALA A 37 9.88 -19.69 7.85
C ALA A 37 11.15 -19.56 6.97
N GLY A 38 11.50 -18.35 6.54
CA GLY A 38 12.68 -18.13 5.70
C GLY A 38 12.79 -16.69 5.21
N ALA A 39 13.82 -16.40 4.40
CA ALA A 39 13.95 -15.10 3.74
C ALA A 39 14.69 -15.21 2.41
N VAL A 40 14.43 -14.28 1.50
CA VAL A 40 15.05 -14.17 0.17
C VAL A 40 15.66 -12.77 -0.01
N ARG A 41 16.92 -12.72 -0.46
CA ARG A 41 17.74 -11.50 -0.60
C ARG A 41 18.14 -11.18 -2.04
N SER A 42 17.40 -11.68 -3.02
CA SER A 42 17.73 -11.51 -4.45
C SER A 42 17.36 -10.13 -5.01
N VAL A 43 16.69 -9.28 -4.25
CA VAL A 43 16.33 -7.91 -4.64
C VAL A 43 16.66 -6.96 -3.50
N ALA A 44 17.18 -5.78 -3.86
CA ALA A 44 17.47 -4.72 -2.91
C ALA A 44 16.18 -3.94 -2.59
N ASP A 45 15.99 -3.62 -1.32
CA ASP A 45 14.90 -2.79 -0.79
C ASP A 45 13.51 -3.19 -1.33
N PRO A 46 13.07 -4.45 -1.12
CA PRO A 46 11.70 -4.89 -1.39
C PRO A 46 10.72 -4.25 -0.42
N SER A 47 10.48 -2.95 -0.59
CA SER A 47 9.73 -2.12 0.35
C SER A 47 8.22 -2.33 0.28
N TYR A 48 7.70 -2.75 -0.87
CA TYR A 48 6.28 -3.01 -1.11
C TYR A 48 6.08 -4.29 -1.93
N LEU A 49 5.04 -5.04 -1.60
CA LEU A 49 4.75 -6.36 -2.12
C LEU A 49 3.30 -6.45 -2.61
N ALA A 50 3.05 -7.27 -3.62
CA ALA A 50 1.70 -7.72 -3.94
C ALA A 50 1.74 -9.17 -4.42
N VAL A 51 0.67 -9.91 -4.12
CA VAL A 51 0.48 -11.27 -4.61
C VAL A 51 -0.51 -11.25 -5.77
N GLY A 52 -0.15 -11.95 -6.84
CA GLY A 52 -1.01 -12.23 -7.98
C GLY A 52 -0.94 -13.71 -8.35
N HIS A 53 -1.28 -14.01 -9.59
CA HIS A 53 -1.27 -15.38 -10.12
C HIS A 53 -0.70 -15.41 -11.54
N GLY A 54 0.12 -16.43 -11.80
CA GLY A 54 0.42 -16.92 -13.15
C GLY A 54 -0.28 -18.26 -13.39
N GLU A 55 -0.13 -18.84 -14.58
CA GLU A 55 -0.74 -20.13 -14.93
C GLU A 55 -0.34 -21.27 -13.97
N ALA A 56 0.88 -21.21 -13.40
CA ALA A 56 1.40 -22.23 -12.51
C ALA A 56 1.00 -22.06 -11.03
N GLY A 57 0.39 -20.94 -10.64
CA GLY A 57 0.02 -20.66 -9.25
C GLY A 57 0.29 -19.22 -8.80
N PRO A 58 0.27 -18.96 -7.48
CA PRO A 58 0.52 -17.64 -6.92
C PRO A 58 1.94 -17.13 -7.23
N VAL A 59 2.03 -15.83 -7.52
CA VAL A 59 3.27 -15.11 -7.81
C VAL A 59 3.36 -13.91 -6.89
N LEU A 60 4.48 -13.76 -6.19
CA LEU A 60 4.79 -12.59 -5.39
C LEU A 60 5.58 -11.59 -6.22
N TYR A 61 5.12 -10.34 -6.24
CA TYR A 61 5.81 -9.21 -6.85
C TYR A 61 6.39 -8.32 -5.76
N ALA A 62 7.61 -7.84 -5.98
CA ALA A 62 8.29 -6.91 -5.09
C ALA A 62 8.87 -5.75 -5.89
N VAL A 63 8.69 -4.52 -5.40
CA VAL A 63 9.49 -3.40 -5.90
C VAL A 63 10.95 -3.57 -5.48
N SER A 64 11.85 -2.86 -6.13
CA SER A 64 13.18 -2.57 -5.64
C SER A 64 13.27 -1.05 -5.51
N GLU A 65 13.03 -0.54 -4.30
CA GLU A 65 12.97 0.88 -3.98
C GLU A 65 14.39 1.47 -3.93
N THR A 66 15.03 1.50 -5.09
CA THR A 66 16.37 2.05 -5.31
C THR A 66 16.30 3.12 -6.39
N VAL A 67 17.33 3.97 -6.49
CA VAL A 67 17.43 4.99 -7.54
C VAL A 67 17.26 4.39 -8.94
N ALA A 68 17.82 3.21 -9.20
CA ALA A 68 17.70 2.57 -10.52
C ALA A 68 16.29 2.02 -10.81
N GLY A 69 15.51 1.71 -9.76
CA GLY A 69 14.12 1.26 -9.80
C GLY A 69 13.88 -0.03 -10.59
N ALA A 70 13.45 -1.09 -9.90
CA ALA A 70 13.10 -2.35 -10.55
C ALA A 70 11.90 -3.02 -9.89
N VAL A 71 11.41 -4.10 -10.50
CA VAL A 71 10.51 -5.07 -9.90
C VAL A 71 11.07 -6.48 -10.04
N ALA A 72 10.85 -7.31 -9.03
CA ALA A 72 11.15 -8.74 -9.05
C ALA A 72 9.85 -9.54 -8.90
N ALA A 73 9.83 -10.75 -9.48
CA ALA A 73 8.71 -11.67 -9.35
C ALA A 73 9.20 -13.05 -8.90
N TYR A 74 8.40 -13.71 -8.06
CA TYR A 74 8.73 -14.97 -7.42
C TYR A 74 7.56 -15.93 -7.50
N ASP A 75 7.84 -17.16 -7.90
CA ASP A 75 6.93 -18.30 -7.70
C ASP A 75 6.95 -18.65 -6.22
N VAL A 76 5.78 -18.64 -5.60
CA VAL A 76 5.60 -18.91 -4.16
C VAL A 76 4.80 -20.19 -3.92
N THR A 77 4.68 -21.09 -4.89
CA THR A 77 4.03 -22.41 -4.71
C THR A 77 4.79 -23.30 -3.72
N GLY A 78 6.12 -23.25 -3.74
CA GLY A 78 6.98 -23.98 -2.82
C GLY A 78 7.24 -23.23 -1.51
N ALA A 79 7.95 -23.88 -0.57
CA ALA A 79 8.27 -23.31 0.73
C ALA A 79 9.16 -22.04 0.66
N VAL A 80 10.02 -21.96 -0.36
CA VAL A 80 10.94 -20.82 -0.57
C VAL A 80 10.57 -20.10 -1.87
N PRO A 81 10.33 -18.77 -1.85
CA PRO A 81 10.08 -17.99 -3.04
C PRO A 81 11.21 -18.15 -4.06
N ARG A 82 10.84 -18.59 -5.26
CA ARG A 82 11.80 -18.84 -6.35
C ARG A 82 11.71 -17.72 -7.38
N PRO A 83 12.80 -16.98 -7.68
CA PRO A 83 12.77 -15.94 -8.70
C PRO A 83 12.29 -16.47 -10.06
N LEU A 84 11.41 -15.72 -10.71
CA LEU A 84 10.93 -16.00 -12.08
C LEU A 84 11.82 -15.35 -13.16
N GLY A 85 12.94 -14.77 -12.76
CA GLY A 85 13.91 -14.13 -13.63
C GLY A 85 14.74 -13.08 -12.89
N ALA A 86 15.59 -12.38 -13.62
CA ALA A 86 16.25 -11.18 -13.10
C ALA A 86 15.21 -10.05 -12.86
N PRO A 87 15.44 -9.18 -11.87
CA PRO A 87 14.64 -7.97 -11.69
C PRO A 87 14.59 -7.13 -12.97
N VAL A 88 13.44 -6.52 -13.24
CA VAL A 88 13.15 -5.75 -14.45
C VAL A 88 13.11 -4.27 -14.11
N PRO A 89 13.93 -3.41 -14.78
CA PRO A 89 13.85 -1.97 -14.60
C PRO A 89 12.47 -1.42 -14.93
N VAL A 90 11.93 -0.55 -14.07
CA VAL A 90 10.58 0.01 -14.24
C VAL A 90 10.57 1.27 -15.11
N GLY A 91 11.75 1.79 -15.48
CA GLY A 91 11.87 3.03 -16.26
C GLY A 91 11.62 4.31 -15.44
N GLY A 92 11.67 4.22 -14.12
CA GLY A 92 11.57 5.33 -13.18
C GLY A 92 12.25 4.98 -11.85
N ASP A 93 12.52 6.01 -11.05
CA ASP A 93 13.37 5.92 -9.87
C ASP A 93 12.54 5.68 -8.60
N GLU A 94 13.06 4.87 -7.69
CA GLU A 94 12.49 4.58 -6.35
C GLU A 94 11.01 4.14 -6.40
N PRO A 95 10.68 3.01 -7.06
CA PRO A 95 9.34 2.45 -7.01
C PRO A 95 8.99 2.06 -5.57
N THR A 96 7.96 2.70 -5.01
CA THR A 96 7.56 2.54 -3.60
C THR A 96 6.22 1.82 -3.44
N HIS A 97 5.50 1.58 -4.54
CA HIS A 97 4.25 0.83 -4.56
C HIS A 97 4.07 0.11 -5.89
N LEU A 98 3.40 -1.05 -5.85
CA LEU A 98 2.97 -1.76 -7.05
C LEU A 98 1.56 -2.33 -6.90
N ALA A 99 0.89 -2.55 -8.02
CA ALA A 99 -0.43 -3.18 -8.07
C ALA A 99 -0.62 -3.96 -9.37
N LEU A 100 -1.54 -4.92 -9.37
CA LEU A 100 -1.91 -5.69 -10.56
C LEU A 100 -3.21 -5.13 -11.15
N ALA A 101 -3.26 -4.98 -12.47
CA ALA A 101 -4.48 -4.58 -13.17
C ALA A 101 -4.46 -5.12 -14.61
N GLN A 102 -5.55 -5.78 -15.02
CA GLN A 102 -5.78 -6.20 -16.42
C GLN A 102 -4.56 -6.90 -17.05
N GLY A 103 -3.95 -7.86 -16.35
CA GLY A 103 -2.77 -8.61 -16.85
C GLY A 103 -1.44 -7.83 -16.84
N HIS A 104 -1.40 -6.66 -16.22
CA HIS A 104 -0.20 -5.82 -16.07
C HIS A 104 0.18 -5.66 -14.61
N LEU A 105 1.48 -5.44 -14.38
CA LEU A 105 2.01 -4.91 -13.14
C LEU A 105 2.23 -3.40 -13.30
N LEU A 106 1.71 -2.63 -12.36
CA LEU A 106 1.81 -1.18 -12.31
C LEU A 106 2.75 -0.78 -11.18
N THR A 107 3.56 0.26 -11.37
CA THR A 107 4.41 0.81 -10.30
C THR A 107 4.21 2.31 -10.13
N ALA A 108 4.32 2.79 -8.89
CA ALA A 108 4.45 4.21 -8.57
C ALA A 108 5.89 4.49 -8.15
N ASN A 109 6.54 5.37 -8.91
CA ASN A 109 7.97 5.66 -8.84
C ASN A 109 8.17 7.01 -8.15
N TYR A 110 8.52 6.98 -6.86
CA TYR A 110 8.53 8.14 -5.98
C TYR A 110 9.60 9.16 -6.40
N GLY A 111 10.83 8.71 -6.63
CA GLY A 111 11.98 9.57 -6.91
C GLY A 111 11.86 10.29 -8.25
N SER A 112 11.25 9.64 -9.24
CA SER A 112 11.06 10.20 -10.59
C SER A 112 9.72 10.89 -10.83
N GLY A 113 8.77 10.77 -9.89
CA GLY A 113 7.43 11.33 -10.06
C GLY A 113 6.68 10.73 -11.25
N SER A 114 6.66 9.40 -11.36
CA SER A 114 6.08 8.71 -12.52
C SER A 114 5.36 7.43 -12.14
N VAL A 115 4.55 6.89 -13.06
CA VAL A 115 4.01 5.54 -12.96
C VAL A 115 4.38 4.72 -14.19
N SER A 116 4.58 3.42 -14.01
CA SER A 116 4.96 2.50 -15.09
C SER A 116 3.96 1.38 -15.26
N VAL A 117 3.83 0.87 -16.49
CA VAL A 117 3.04 -0.30 -16.85
C VAL A 117 3.96 -1.36 -17.41
N LEU A 118 3.98 -2.54 -16.80
CA LEU A 118 4.79 -3.69 -17.20
C LEU A 118 3.86 -4.85 -17.56
N PRO A 119 3.85 -5.30 -18.83
CA PRO A 119 3.13 -6.51 -19.20
C PRO A 119 3.65 -7.72 -18.44
N LEU A 120 2.77 -8.68 -18.16
CA LEU A 120 3.15 -9.96 -17.55
C LEU A 120 3.12 -11.08 -18.60
N THR A 121 4.07 -12.02 -18.51
CA THR A 121 3.95 -13.29 -19.22
C THR A 121 2.86 -14.17 -18.59
N ALA A 122 2.51 -15.29 -19.24
CA ALA A 122 1.57 -16.27 -18.71
C ALA A 122 2.00 -16.84 -17.35
N GLU A 123 3.31 -16.99 -17.13
CA GLU A 123 3.91 -17.42 -15.87
C GLU A 123 3.93 -16.31 -14.80
N GLY A 124 3.43 -15.12 -15.13
CA GLY A 124 3.43 -13.96 -14.24
C GLY A 124 4.76 -13.22 -14.17
N ARG A 125 5.69 -13.42 -15.10
CA ARG A 125 6.96 -12.68 -15.12
C ARG A 125 6.77 -11.27 -15.71
N PRO A 126 7.25 -10.19 -15.06
CA PRO A 126 7.27 -8.86 -15.66
C PRO A 126 8.15 -8.80 -16.90
N LEU A 127 7.67 -8.08 -17.91
CA LEU A 127 8.42 -7.67 -19.10
C LEU A 127 8.83 -6.19 -18.97
N PRO A 128 9.78 -5.70 -19.79
CA PRO A 128 10.11 -4.27 -19.81
C PRO A 128 8.85 -3.41 -19.99
N PRO A 129 8.83 -2.20 -19.41
CA PRO A 129 7.63 -1.38 -19.38
C PRO A 129 7.11 -1.06 -20.79
N SER A 130 5.82 -1.27 -21.00
CA SER A 130 5.11 -0.84 -22.22
C SER A 130 4.79 0.66 -22.19
N ALA A 131 4.71 1.24 -21.00
CA ALA A 131 4.48 2.67 -20.79
C ALA A 131 5.15 3.17 -19.51
N VAL A 132 5.61 4.42 -19.54
CA VAL A 132 6.02 5.20 -18.37
C VAL A 132 5.38 6.57 -18.49
N LEU A 133 4.48 6.91 -17.57
CA LEU A 133 3.80 8.19 -17.51
C LEU A 133 4.47 9.05 -16.45
N ARG A 134 5.22 10.07 -16.89
CA ARG A 134 5.78 11.09 -15.99
C ARG A 134 4.71 12.09 -15.62
N HIS A 135 4.64 12.42 -14.34
CA HIS A 135 3.80 13.50 -13.85
C HIS A 135 4.53 14.84 -13.96
N GLU A 136 3.77 15.92 -13.88
CA GLU A 136 4.28 17.30 -13.88
C GLU A 136 3.54 18.12 -12.82
N GLY A 137 4.21 19.14 -12.29
CA GLY A 137 3.69 20.06 -11.28
C GLY A 137 4.49 20.06 -9.99
N SER A 138 3.95 20.76 -8.99
CA SER A 138 4.53 20.93 -7.66
C SER A 138 3.44 21.29 -6.65
N GLY A 139 3.79 21.35 -5.38
CA GLY A 139 2.95 21.77 -4.27
C GLY A 139 3.70 22.77 -3.37
N PRO A 140 3.05 23.28 -2.32
CA PRO A 140 3.59 24.37 -1.51
C PRO A 140 4.71 23.96 -0.56
N HIS A 141 4.87 22.67 -0.21
CA HIS A 141 5.92 22.26 0.72
C HIS A 141 7.32 22.43 0.09
N PRO A 142 8.21 23.25 0.68
CA PRO A 142 9.44 23.73 0.03
C PRO A 142 10.46 22.63 -0.28
N GLU A 143 10.39 21.51 0.44
CA GLU A 143 11.29 20.38 0.24
C GLU A 143 10.64 19.15 -0.41
N ARG A 144 9.46 18.78 0.08
CA ARG A 144 8.78 17.53 -0.27
C ARG A 144 7.87 17.64 -1.50
N GLN A 145 7.64 18.84 -2.03
CA GLN A 145 6.72 19.08 -3.14
C GLN A 145 7.29 20.00 -4.23
N ARG A 146 8.62 20.01 -4.39
CA ARG A 146 9.27 20.77 -5.49
C ARG A 146 9.05 20.15 -6.87
N SER A 147 8.67 18.88 -6.89
CA SER A 147 8.42 18.07 -8.08
C SER A 147 7.40 16.99 -7.74
N PRO A 148 6.84 16.28 -8.72
CA PRO A 148 5.93 15.17 -8.50
C PRO A 148 6.59 14.00 -7.77
N HIS A 149 5.80 13.28 -6.97
CA HIS A 149 6.23 12.10 -6.21
C HIS A 149 5.07 11.10 -6.17
N ALA A 150 4.96 10.26 -7.20
CA ALA A 150 3.95 9.20 -7.26
C ALA A 150 4.24 8.17 -6.16
N HIS A 151 3.35 8.07 -5.18
CA HIS A 151 3.56 7.21 -4.01
C HIS A 151 2.67 5.96 -4.05
N GLN A 152 1.54 6.01 -4.74
CA GLN A 152 0.67 4.84 -4.89
C GLN A 152 0.10 4.77 -6.30
N ILE A 153 -0.09 3.55 -6.81
CA ILE A 153 -0.94 3.27 -7.96
C ILE A 153 -1.85 2.09 -7.63
N VAL A 154 -3.15 2.25 -7.80
CA VAL A 154 -4.16 1.22 -7.50
C VAL A 154 -5.23 1.17 -8.57
N PRO A 155 -5.70 -0.02 -8.99
CA PRO A 155 -6.92 -0.12 -9.77
C PRO A 155 -8.11 0.31 -8.93
N ASP A 156 -9.12 0.88 -9.58
CA ASP A 156 -10.42 1.07 -8.95
C ASP A 156 -11.11 -0.29 -8.73
N PRO A 157 -12.17 -0.37 -7.90
CA PRO A 157 -12.86 -1.63 -7.61
C PRO A 157 -13.43 -2.34 -8.84
N THR A 158 -13.71 -1.61 -9.93
CA THR A 158 -14.15 -2.22 -11.20
C THR A 158 -12.99 -2.71 -12.07
N GLY A 159 -11.76 -2.35 -11.74
CA GLY A 159 -10.55 -2.63 -12.50
C GLY A 159 -10.41 -1.84 -13.79
N ARG A 160 -11.35 -0.93 -14.11
CA ARG A 160 -11.39 -0.17 -15.36
C ARG A 160 -10.43 1.02 -15.35
N TRP A 161 -10.33 1.68 -14.21
CA TRP A 161 -9.51 2.85 -13.99
C TRP A 161 -8.35 2.50 -13.08
N VAL A 162 -7.28 3.27 -13.20
CA VAL A 162 -6.17 3.22 -12.25
C VAL A 162 -5.93 4.62 -11.72
N LEU A 163 -5.73 4.70 -10.40
CA LEU A 163 -5.55 5.94 -9.66
C LEU A 163 -4.12 6.00 -9.17
N ALA A 164 -3.41 7.05 -9.54
CA ALA A 164 -2.06 7.35 -9.08
C ALA A 164 -2.09 8.50 -8.07
N VAL A 165 -1.67 8.23 -6.85
CA VAL A 165 -1.59 9.21 -5.76
C VAL A 165 -0.22 9.88 -5.82
N ASP A 166 -0.20 11.20 -5.96
CA ASP A 166 1.01 11.97 -6.12
C ASP A 166 1.18 12.99 -4.98
N LEU A 167 2.12 12.67 -4.09
CA LEU A 167 2.47 13.49 -2.94
C LEU A 167 2.94 14.88 -3.37
N GLY A 168 3.78 14.92 -4.40
CA GLY A 168 4.47 16.13 -4.86
C GLY A 168 3.54 17.18 -5.48
N THR A 169 2.38 16.76 -5.95
CA THR A 169 1.42 17.63 -6.69
C THR A 169 0.07 17.81 -6.01
N ASP A 170 -0.08 17.32 -4.77
CA ASP A 170 -1.35 17.33 -4.04
C ASP A 170 -2.52 16.78 -4.87
N SER A 171 -2.31 15.66 -5.57
CA SER A 171 -3.33 15.16 -6.50
C SER A 171 -3.48 13.65 -6.54
N VAL A 172 -4.68 13.21 -6.91
CA VAL A 172 -4.95 11.84 -7.36
C VAL A 172 -5.24 11.90 -8.85
N ARG A 173 -4.38 11.29 -9.66
CA ARG A 173 -4.51 11.23 -11.12
C ARG A 173 -5.23 9.96 -11.52
N ILE A 174 -6.18 10.08 -12.43
CA ILE A 174 -7.00 8.98 -12.94
C ILE A 174 -6.58 8.71 -14.38
N CYS A 175 -6.30 7.45 -14.68
CA CYS A 175 -5.97 6.99 -16.02
C CYS A 175 -6.83 5.79 -16.42
N ALA A 176 -7.10 5.66 -17.72
CA ALA A 176 -7.60 4.43 -18.31
C ALA A 176 -6.42 3.53 -18.71
N LEU A 177 -6.46 2.26 -18.32
CA LEU A 177 -5.53 1.24 -18.79
C LEU A 177 -6.14 0.53 -20.00
N ASP A 178 -5.39 0.47 -21.10
CA ASP A 178 -5.75 -0.32 -22.27
C ASP A 178 -5.20 -1.75 -22.09
N GLU A 179 -6.07 -2.69 -21.72
CA GLU A 179 -5.72 -4.10 -21.44
C GLU A 179 -4.90 -4.77 -22.56
N ARG A 180 -5.13 -4.40 -23.83
CA ARG A 180 -4.46 -5.07 -24.94
C ARG A 180 -3.06 -4.53 -25.18
N THR A 181 -2.85 -3.24 -24.97
CA THR A 181 -1.59 -2.57 -25.32
C THR A 181 -0.74 -2.20 -24.11
N GLY A 182 -1.31 -2.23 -22.90
CA GLY A 182 -0.69 -1.69 -21.70
C GLY A 182 -0.50 -0.16 -21.76
N ALA A 183 -1.21 0.53 -22.66
CA ALA A 183 -1.14 1.98 -22.76
C ALA A 183 -1.92 2.62 -21.60
N LEU A 184 -1.26 3.52 -20.88
CA LEU A 184 -1.86 4.28 -19.80
C LEU A 184 -2.29 5.66 -20.32
N ARG A 185 -3.60 5.90 -20.39
CA ARG A 185 -4.16 7.14 -20.95
C ARG A 185 -4.66 8.04 -19.82
N PRO A 186 -4.09 9.25 -19.64
CA PRO A 186 -4.62 10.22 -18.69
C PRO A 186 -6.10 10.51 -18.97
N HIS A 187 -6.92 10.51 -17.92
CA HIS A 187 -8.36 10.77 -18.00
C HIS A 187 -8.76 12.00 -17.20
N GLY A 188 -8.28 12.11 -15.96
CA GLY A 188 -8.59 13.23 -15.09
C GLY A 188 -7.63 13.32 -13.92
N ALA A 189 -7.79 14.36 -13.10
CA ALA A 189 -7.08 14.48 -11.84
C ALA A 189 -7.96 15.21 -10.83
N THR A 190 -7.84 14.81 -9.57
CA THR A 190 -8.48 15.47 -8.44
C THR A 190 -7.42 16.17 -7.64
N ALA A 191 -7.50 17.50 -7.60
CA ALA A 191 -6.67 18.30 -6.71
C ALA A 191 -7.19 18.17 -5.27
N LEU A 192 -6.27 18.00 -4.34
CA LEU A 192 -6.50 18.01 -2.90
C LEU A 192 -6.08 19.36 -2.31
N PRO A 193 -6.43 19.66 -1.06
CA PRO A 193 -5.97 20.89 -0.41
C PRO A 193 -4.45 21.07 -0.53
N PRO A 194 -3.94 22.28 -0.82
CA PRO A 194 -2.50 22.49 -0.92
C PRO A 194 -1.73 22.09 0.36
N GLY A 195 -0.62 21.39 0.19
CA GLY A 195 0.21 20.85 1.26
C GLY A 195 -0.34 19.57 1.89
N THR A 196 -1.31 18.91 1.27
CA THR A 196 -1.82 17.60 1.73
C THR A 196 -0.72 16.55 1.71
N GLY A 197 0.05 16.51 0.62
CA GLY A 197 1.02 15.47 0.33
C GLY A 197 0.37 14.09 0.39
N PRO A 198 -0.61 13.78 -0.47
CA PRO A 198 -1.33 12.51 -0.39
C PRO A 198 -0.38 11.36 -0.64
N ARG A 199 -0.50 10.29 0.16
CA ARG A 199 0.41 9.15 0.13
C ARG A 199 -0.27 7.93 -0.47
N HIS A 200 -1.22 7.37 0.27
CA HIS A 200 -2.00 6.20 -0.12
C HIS A 200 -3.51 6.55 -0.05
N LEU A 201 -4.32 5.81 -0.78
CA LEU A 201 -5.76 5.77 -0.67
C LEU A 201 -6.24 4.34 -0.44
N ALA A 202 -7.43 4.21 0.15
CA ALA A 202 -8.15 2.95 0.27
C ALA A 202 -9.59 3.15 -0.20
N PHE A 203 -10.13 2.20 -0.97
CA PHE A 203 -11.52 2.21 -1.38
C PHE A 203 -12.43 1.66 -0.28
N HIS A 204 -13.63 2.24 -0.16
CA HIS A 204 -14.70 1.62 0.60
C HIS A 204 -15.15 0.31 -0.09
N PRO A 205 -15.53 -0.76 0.63
CA PRO A 205 -15.94 -2.05 0.03
C PRO A 205 -17.09 -1.97 -0.98
N ARG A 206 -17.99 -0.98 -0.82
CA ARG A 206 -19.06 -0.66 -1.80
C ARG A 206 -18.54 -0.14 -3.14
N GLY A 207 -17.30 0.35 -3.17
CA GLY A 207 -16.63 0.85 -4.36
C GLY A 207 -17.10 2.22 -4.85
N ASP A 208 -17.85 2.97 -4.04
CA ASP A 208 -18.37 4.30 -4.34
C ASP A 208 -17.65 5.43 -3.59
N HIS A 209 -16.68 5.09 -2.73
CA HIS A 209 -15.85 6.04 -1.99
C HIS A 209 -14.38 5.60 -1.95
N ALA A 210 -13.50 6.59 -1.83
CA ALA A 210 -12.10 6.40 -1.52
C ALA A 210 -11.67 7.37 -0.40
N TYR A 211 -10.76 6.91 0.45
CA TYR A 211 -10.22 7.67 1.57
C TYR A 211 -8.74 7.92 1.31
N VAL A 212 -8.37 9.18 1.06
CA VAL A 212 -7.01 9.58 0.67
C VAL A 212 -6.27 10.12 1.89
N LEU A 213 -5.16 9.47 2.25
CA LEU A 213 -4.35 9.81 3.41
C LEU A 213 -3.29 10.86 3.06
N GLY A 214 -3.27 11.99 3.79
CA GLY A 214 -2.22 13.01 3.69
C GLY A 214 -1.02 12.69 4.57
N GLU A 215 0.18 12.60 3.99
CA GLU A 215 1.44 12.42 4.73
C GLU A 215 1.94 13.75 5.32
N LEU A 216 1.87 14.83 4.55
CA LEU A 216 2.37 16.15 4.98
C LEU A 216 1.34 16.91 5.81
N ARG A 217 0.05 16.67 5.54
CA ARG A 217 -1.08 17.12 6.34
C ARG A 217 -1.77 15.91 6.95
N PRO A 218 -1.74 15.70 8.28
CA PRO A 218 -2.22 14.47 8.91
C PRO A 218 -3.74 14.40 8.93
N THR A 219 -4.31 14.07 7.77
CA THR A 219 -5.74 14.07 7.47
C THR A 219 -6.09 12.89 6.57
N VAL A 220 -7.36 12.49 6.62
CA VAL A 220 -8.00 11.64 5.61
C VAL A 220 -8.99 12.50 4.85
N THR A 221 -8.76 12.68 3.55
CA THR A 221 -9.74 13.29 2.64
C THR A 221 -10.70 12.21 2.16
N VAL A 222 -12.00 12.43 2.39
CA VAL A 222 -13.07 11.54 1.92
C VAL A 222 -13.47 11.97 0.51
N CYS A 223 -13.51 11.01 -0.40
CA CYS A 223 -13.87 11.22 -1.79
C CYS A 223 -14.98 10.26 -2.23
N ARG A 224 -15.96 10.76 -2.98
CA ARG A 224 -16.87 9.92 -3.77
C ARG A 224 -16.22 9.51 -5.08
N TRP A 225 -16.37 8.25 -5.45
CA TRP A 225 -15.87 7.66 -6.69
C TRP A 225 -17.01 7.31 -7.63
N ASP A 226 -17.03 7.92 -8.80
CA ASP A 226 -17.89 7.52 -9.92
C ASP A 226 -17.09 6.65 -10.88
N ALA A 227 -17.22 5.33 -10.73
CA ALA A 227 -16.56 4.35 -11.59
C ALA A 227 -17.07 4.36 -13.05
N ALA A 228 -18.28 4.88 -13.32
CA ALA A 228 -18.81 4.95 -14.67
C ALA A 228 -18.07 6.02 -15.48
N THR A 229 -17.80 7.16 -14.85
CA THR A 229 -17.17 8.34 -15.49
C THR A 229 -15.70 8.53 -15.14
N GLY A 230 -15.14 7.79 -14.17
CA GLY A 230 -13.75 7.92 -13.73
C GLY A 230 -13.49 9.21 -12.97
N VAL A 231 -14.48 9.70 -12.21
CA VAL A 231 -14.40 10.97 -11.47
C VAL A 231 -14.30 10.71 -9.98
N LEU A 232 -13.27 11.27 -9.36
CA LEU A 232 -13.10 11.31 -7.91
C LEU A 232 -13.44 12.73 -7.41
N ARG A 233 -14.33 12.84 -6.42
CA ARG A 233 -14.77 14.14 -5.89
C ARG A 233 -14.61 14.17 -4.39
N THR A 234 -13.90 15.17 -3.87
CA THR A 234 -13.78 15.42 -2.44
C THR A 234 -15.13 15.81 -1.83
N VAL A 235 -15.45 15.23 -0.67
CA VAL A 235 -16.69 15.48 0.07
C VAL A 235 -16.46 15.83 1.55
N GLY A 236 -15.29 15.50 2.09
CA GLY A 236 -14.92 15.83 3.47
C GLY A 236 -13.43 15.66 3.74
N GLU A 237 -12.98 16.17 4.88
CA GLU A 237 -11.61 15.99 5.39
C GLU A 237 -11.70 15.77 6.90
N THR A 238 -10.95 14.79 7.40
CA THR A 238 -10.91 14.45 8.82
C THR A 238 -9.48 14.48 9.34
N PRO A 239 -9.18 15.24 10.41
CA PRO A 239 -7.86 15.21 11.03
C PRO A 239 -7.59 13.88 11.75
N LEU A 240 -6.35 13.42 11.68
CA LEU A 240 -5.88 12.20 12.37
C LEU A 240 -5.31 12.48 13.76
N LEU A 241 -5.08 13.76 14.08
CA LEU A 241 -4.60 14.20 15.38
C LEU A 241 -5.70 14.98 16.12
N PRO A 242 -5.69 14.97 17.46
CA PRO A 242 -6.55 15.85 18.25
C PRO A 242 -6.35 17.32 17.86
N ALA A 243 -7.42 18.11 17.98
CA ALA A 243 -7.36 19.54 17.73
C ALA A 243 -6.27 20.22 18.58
N GLY A 244 -5.42 21.02 17.94
CA GLY A 244 -4.32 21.72 18.61
C GLY A 244 -3.06 20.89 18.88
N ALA A 245 -3.03 19.62 18.47
CA ALA A 245 -1.79 18.84 18.50
C ALA A 245 -0.78 19.40 17.49
N ASP A 246 0.38 19.81 18.00
CA ASP A 246 1.51 20.30 17.22
C ASP A 246 2.69 19.34 17.38
N VAL A 247 2.56 18.16 16.77
CA VAL A 247 3.60 17.12 16.79
C VAL A 247 3.95 16.74 15.36
N PRO A 248 5.25 16.59 15.02
CA PRO A 248 5.66 16.18 13.69
C PRO A 248 5.26 14.72 13.47
N VAL A 249 4.34 14.50 12.53
CA VAL A 249 3.85 13.17 12.14
C VAL A 249 3.84 13.01 10.64
N GLN A 250 3.87 11.76 10.20
CA GLN A 250 3.78 11.39 8.80
C GLN A 250 2.88 10.15 8.68
N PRO A 251 1.57 10.32 8.45
CA PRO A 251 0.71 9.16 8.17
C PRO A 251 1.21 8.35 6.98
N SER A 252 0.99 7.04 7.02
CA SER A 252 1.56 6.10 6.05
C SER A 252 0.51 5.29 5.29
N ALA A 253 -0.30 4.49 5.97
CA ALA A 253 -1.21 3.55 5.29
C ALA A 253 -2.64 3.65 5.84
N PRO A 254 -3.64 3.92 4.98
CA PRO A 254 -5.05 3.73 5.32
C PRO A 254 -5.50 2.31 4.96
N VAL A 255 -6.31 1.67 5.81
CA VAL A 255 -6.95 0.37 5.56
C VAL A 255 -8.41 0.46 5.97
N VAL A 256 -9.32 0.02 5.10
CA VAL A 256 -10.77 0.03 5.36
C VAL A 256 -11.23 -1.38 5.74
N ALA A 257 -12.08 -1.48 6.75
CA ALA A 257 -12.69 -2.72 7.18
C ALA A 257 -13.53 -3.36 6.05
N PRO A 258 -13.61 -4.70 5.93
CA PRO A 258 -14.39 -5.35 4.89
C PRO A 258 -15.90 -5.07 4.96
N ASP A 259 -16.39 -4.75 6.17
CA ASP A 259 -17.78 -4.35 6.40
C ASP A 259 -18.02 -2.84 6.18
N GLY A 260 -16.97 -2.09 5.85
CA GLY A 260 -17.03 -0.65 5.56
C GLY A 260 -17.29 0.24 6.77
N ARG A 261 -17.24 -0.27 8.01
CA ARG A 261 -17.58 0.52 9.21
C ARG A 261 -16.40 1.25 9.83
N PHE A 262 -15.17 0.84 9.53
CA PHE A 262 -13.98 1.42 10.13
C PHE A 262 -12.88 1.67 9.10
N LEU A 263 -12.07 2.69 9.37
CA LEU A 263 -10.81 2.95 8.70
C LEU A 263 -9.69 3.04 9.75
N TRP A 264 -8.59 2.35 9.48
CA TRP A 264 -7.35 2.42 10.26
C TRP A 264 -6.30 3.20 9.48
N ALA A 265 -5.57 4.08 10.16
CA ALA A 265 -4.44 4.78 9.56
C ALA A 265 -3.19 4.64 10.42
N ALA A 266 -2.09 4.16 9.85
CA ALA A 266 -0.80 4.20 10.53
C ALA A 266 -0.23 5.62 10.54
N VAL A 267 0.27 6.05 11.70
CA VAL A 267 0.82 7.39 11.91
C VAL A 267 2.25 7.27 12.45
N ARG A 268 3.23 7.57 11.59
CA ARG A 268 4.65 7.64 11.97
C ARG A 268 4.90 8.91 12.78
N GLY A 269 5.78 8.83 13.77
CA GLY A 269 6.11 9.95 14.68
C GLY A 269 5.44 9.77 16.04
N THR A 270 4.11 9.59 16.07
CA THR A 270 3.38 9.17 17.28
C THR A 270 3.34 7.66 17.46
N ASP A 271 3.69 6.90 16.41
CA ASP A 271 3.79 5.43 16.43
C ASP A 271 2.47 4.76 16.85
N THR A 272 1.41 5.20 16.18
CA THR A 272 0.02 4.81 16.47
C THR A 272 -0.71 4.32 15.25
N VAL A 273 -1.80 3.59 15.49
CA VAL A 273 -2.88 3.33 14.55
C VAL A 273 -4.06 4.21 14.96
N ALA A 274 -4.40 5.19 14.14
CA ALA A 274 -5.63 5.97 14.28
C ALA A 274 -6.82 5.15 13.80
N VAL A 275 -7.94 5.21 14.53
CA VAL A 275 -9.18 4.48 14.26
C VAL A 275 -10.27 5.50 13.96
N LEU A 276 -10.91 5.36 12.81
CA LEU A 276 -12.01 6.19 12.37
C LEU A 276 -13.24 5.32 12.14
N ALA A 277 -14.41 5.77 12.61
CA ALA A 277 -15.69 5.18 12.27
C ALA A 277 -16.20 5.80 10.98
N LEU A 278 -16.62 4.96 10.04
CA LEU A 278 -17.22 5.39 8.78
C LEU A 278 -18.74 5.35 8.95
N ASP A 279 -19.41 6.42 8.55
CA ASP A 279 -20.86 6.45 8.58
C ASP A 279 -21.46 5.55 7.48
N ALA A 280 -22.77 5.29 7.57
CA ALA A 280 -23.44 4.40 6.61
C ALA A 280 -23.39 4.93 5.16
N THR A 281 -23.25 6.25 4.97
CA THR A 281 -23.13 6.84 3.63
C THR A 281 -21.71 6.72 3.07
N GLY A 282 -20.69 6.65 3.93
CA GLY A 282 -19.27 6.67 3.59
C GLY A 282 -18.70 8.08 3.45
N ASP A 283 -19.53 9.12 3.53
CA ASP A 283 -19.15 10.53 3.38
C ASP A 283 -18.43 11.09 4.62
N LEU A 284 -18.62 10.46 5.78
CA LEU A 284 -18.05 10.92 7.04
C LEU A 284 -17.14 9.84 7.64
N ALA A 285 -15.94 10.28 8.04
CA ALA A 285 -15.03 9.50 8.85
C ALA A 285 -14.86 10.24 10.19
N GLU A 286 -15.27 9.63 11.30
CA GLU A 286 -15.20 10.25 12.63
C GLU A 286 -14.05 9.62 13.43
N PRO A 287 -13.13 10.41 14.00
CA PRO A 287 -12.08 9.87 14.86
C PRO A 287 -12.69 9.19 16.10
N VAL A 288 -12.35 7.92 16.30
CA VAL A 288 -12.74 7.13 17.47
C VAL A 288 -11.66 7.20 18.54
N THR A 289 -10.43 6.82 18.15
CA THR A 289 -9.27 6.79 19.05
C THR A 289 -7.97 6.65 18.25
N ALA A 290 -6.84 6.67 18.93
CA ALA A 290 -5.56 6.23 18.40
C ALA A 290 -4.87 5.35 19.44
N VAL A 291 -4.35 4.19 19.01
CA VAL A 291 -3.69 3.22 19.88
C VAL A 291 -2.25 2.98 19.44
N PRO A 292 -1.33 2.60 20.35
CA PRO A 292 0.04 2.24 19.96
C PRO A 292 0.04 1.13 18.91
N CYS A 293 0.88 1.26 17.87
CA CYS A 293 1.04 0.22 16.84
C CYS A 293 1.86 -0.99 17.32
N GLY A 294 2.36 -0.95 18.56
CA GLY A 294 3.22 -1.97 19.15
C GLY A 294 4.65 -1.95 18.62
N GLY A 295 5.12 -0.81 18.13
CA GLY A 295 6.48 -0.60 17.61
C GLY A 295 6.78 0.87 17.34
N ARG A 296 7.71 1.14 16.42
CA ARG A 296 8.15 2.47 16.01
C ARG A 296 8.11 2.60 14.49
N TRP A 297 7.57 3.72 14.02
CA TRP A 297 7.52 4.09 12.61
C TRP A 297 6.73 3.09 11.76
N PRO A 298 5.42 2.91 12.03
CA PRO A 298 4.58 2.00 11.26
C PRO A 298 4.52 2.45 9.79
N ARG A 299 5.27 1.78 8.92
CA ARG A 299 5.44 2.15 7.51
C ARG A 299 4.27 1.72 6.65
N ASP A 300 3.59 0.66 7.09
CA ASP A 300 2.45 0.08 6.40
C ASP A 300 1.52 -0.66 7.38
N LEU A 301 0.27 -0.86 6.94
CA LEU A 301 -0.73 -1.68 7.60
C LEU A 301 -1.30 -2.69 6.59
N ALA A 302 -1.38 -3.95 6.99
CA ALA A 302 -2.04 -4.99 6.20
C ALA A 302 -3.14 -5.67 7.02
N LEU A 303 -4.32 -5.81 6.44
CA LEU A 303 -5.44 -6.55 7.04
C LEU A 303 -5.46 -7.97 6.49
N ASP A 304 -5.57 -8.97 7.36
CA ASP A 304 -5.70 -10.36 6.90
C ASP A 304 -6.96 -10.57 6.07
N PRO A 305 -7.00 -11.58 5.19
CA PRO A 305 -8.17 -11.86 4.36
C PRO A 305 -9.47 -12.11 5.14
N ALA A 306 -9.38 -12.57 6.39
CA ALA A 306 -10.54 -12.79 7.26
C ALA A 306 -11.01 -11.51 7.99
N GLY A 307 -10.25 -10.42 7.93
CA GLY A 307 -10.60 -9.14 8.56
C GLY A 307 -10.56 -9.15 10.08
N ARG A 308 -9.78 -10.05 10.69
CA ARG A 308 -9.68 -10.24 12.15
C ARG A 308 -8.39 -9.65 12.74
N HIS A 309 -7.32 -9.61 11.96
CA HIS A 309 -6.01 -9.18 12.44
C HIS A 309 -5.42 -8.11 11.52
N LEU A 310 -4.98 -7.02 12.13
CA LEU A 310 -4.25 -5.95 11.46
C LEU A 310 -2.76 -6.08 11.77
N TYR A 311 -1.90 -6.00 10.75
CA TYR A 311 -0.45 -6.15 10.86
C TYR A 311 0.22 -4.81 10.62
N ALA A 312 0.97 -4.32 11.60
CA ALA A 312 1.76 -3.10 11.50
C ALA A 312 3.23 -3.44 11.25
N ALA A 313 3.76 -3.01 10.10
CA ALA A 313 5.19 -3.12 9.78
C ALA A 313 5.94 -1.93 10.39
N ASN A 314 6.62 -2.17 11.50
CA ASN A 314 7.30 -1.12 12.29
C ASN A 314 8.77 -1.01 11.86
N GLU A 315 9.02 -0.11 10.90
CA GLU A 315 10.30 0.01 10.18
C GLU A 315 11.49 0.26 11.12
N ARG A 316 11.35 1.17 12.08
CA ARG A 316 12.50 1.65 12.87
C ARG A 316 12.82 0.79 14.09
N SER A 317 11.83 0.08 14.64
CA SER A 317 12.05 -0.86 15.74
C SER A 317 12.35 -2.27 15.24
N GLY A 318 11.90 -2.61 14.02
CA GLY A 318 12.27 -3.86 13.37
C GLY A 318 11.40 -5.03 13.77
N GLU A 319 10.08 -4.85 13.78
CA GLU A 319 9.13 -5.94 13.94
C GLU A 319 7.85 -5.73 13.11
N VAL A 320 7.16 -6.83 12.83
CA VAL A 320 5.75 -6.81 12.43
C VAL A 320 4.91 -7.17 13.63
N THR A 321 4.04 -6.27 14.07
CA THR A 321 3.10 -6.49 15.18
C THR A 321 1.74 -6.84 14.60
N TRP A 322 1.11 -7.93 15.04
CA TRP A 322 -0.29 -8.22 14.72
C TRP A 322 -1.19 -7.80 15.87
N LEU A 323 -2.33 -7.22 15.51
CA LEU A 323 -3.29 -6.60 16.40
C LEU A 323 -4.66 -7.24 16.17
N ASP A 324 -5.28 -7.73 17.24
CA ASP A 324 -6.65 -8.24 17.21
C ASP A 324 -7.63 -7.08 17.10
N LEU A 325 -8.57 -7.18 16.17
CA LEU A 325 -9.59 -6.17 15.94
C LEU A 325 -10.84 -6.45 16.78
N ASP A 326 -11.24 -5.49 17.60
CA ASP A 326 -12.54 -5.52 18.25
C ASP A 326 -13.64 -5.26 17.20
N PRO A 327 -14.51 -6.23 16.90
CA PRO A 327 -15.48 -6.09 15.80
C PRO A 327 -16.58 -5.05 16.10
N ALA A 328 -16.80 -4.68 17.36
CA ALA A 328 -17.81 -3.70 17.72
C ALA A 328 -17.28 -2.27 17.58
N THR A 329 -16.02 -2.04 17.91
CA THR A 329 -15.42 -0.69 17.99
C THR A 329 -14.36 -0.41 16.92
N GLY A 330 -13.88 -1.43 16.23
CA GLY A 330 -12.74 -1.36 15.32
C GLY A 330 -11.41 -1.14 16.02
N VAL A 331 -11.34 -1.09 17.35
CA VAL A 331 -10.10 -0.75 18.06
C VAL A 331 -9.13 -1.94 18.05
N PRO A 332 -7.91 -1.78 17.49
CA PRO A 332 -6.91 -2.84 17.51
C PRO A 332 -6.27 -3.00 18.89
N ARG A 333 -5.92 -4.24 19.25
CA ARG A 333 -5.15 -4.56 20.47
C ARG A 333 -3.95 -5.44 20.13
N PRO A 334 -2.72 -5.09 20.57
CA PRO A 334 -1.55 -5.91 20.27
C PRO A 334 -1.71 -7.34 20.79
N ALA A 335 -1.47 -8.32 19.93
CA ALA A 335 -1.54 -9.74 20.26
C ALA A 335 -0.16 -10.41 20.24
N GLY A 336 0.75 -9.92 19.40
CA GLY A 336 2.15 -10.35 19.38
C GLY A 336 2.94 -9.70 18.27
N SER A 337 4.22 -10.07 18.14
CA SER A 337 5.08 -9.55 17.09
C SER A 337 6.13 -10.56 16.62
N LEU A 338 6.63 -10.34 15.40
CA LEU A 338 7.73 -11.07 14.80
C LEU A 338 8.88 -10.10 14.48
N PRO A 339 10.09 -10.30 15.02
CA PRO A 339 11.24 -9.48 14.67
C PRO A 339 11.60 -9.59 13.19
N VAL A 340 11.57 -8.46 12.48
CA VAL A 340 11.96 -8.30 11.07
C VAL A 340 12.59 -6.90 10.94
N PRO A 341 13.93 -6.79 11.00
CA PRO A 341 14.60 -5.50 10.88
C PRO A 341 14.17 -4.75 9.63
N ALA A 342 13.91 -3.44 9.77
CA ALA A 342 13.50 -2.56 8.68
C ALA A 342 12.26 -3.04 7.89
N ALA A 343 11.32 -3.74 8.56
CA ALA A 343 10.06 -4.17 7.96
C ALA A 343 9.28 -2.99 7.36
N SER A 344 8.75 -3.17 6.16
CA SER A 344 8.14 -2.07 5.38
C SER A 344 6.72 -2.35 4.90
N GLY A 345 6.29 -3.62 4.88
CA GLY A 345 4.94 -4.02 4.46
C GLY A 345 4.73 -5.52 4.56
N VAL A 346 3.46 -5.96 4.53
CA VAL A 346 3.06 -7.36 4.62
C VAL A 346 2.09 -7.68 3.49
N ALA A 347 2.31 -8.79 2.78
CA ALA A 347 1.39 -9.33 1.78
C ALA A 347 1.01 -10.78 2.11
N PHE A 348 -0.24 -11.15 1.88
CA PHE A 348 -0.76 -12.48 2.18
C PHE A 348 -0.80 -13.35 0.90
N GLY A 349 -0.36 -14.61 1.02
CA GLY A 349 -0.31 -15.59 -0.07
C GLY A 349 -1.35 -16.69 0.00
#